data_AF-A0A853I9W2-F1
#
_entry.id   AF-A0A853I9W2-F1
#
_cell.length_a   1.000
_cell.length_b   1.000
_cell.length_c   1.000
_cell.angle_alpha   90.00
_cell.angle_beta   90.00
_cell.angle_gamma   90.00
#
_symmetry.space_group_name_H-M   'P 1'
#
loop_
_entity.id
_entity.type
_entity.pdbx_description
1 polymer ?
#
loop_
_entity_poly.entity_id
_entity_poly.type
_entity_poly.pdbx_seq_one_letter_code
_entity_poly.pdbx_strand_id
1 'polypeptide(L)'
;MISGVLNNSTALTGSSKLATNPSYKAISNLIAKQLSDQSSHQELTSALVKAIEFKQKSASAGLAAIDVAAKLKQAILDNDKINPEFKGLKDKLLTILIGIYRKLEAEPILHKAMNNHKALQAFDKQQAWRLMTDHSQQELRGEYGFEDEAGYLAAMFYGFSHMLSTVEQPLDTTLLEKLQSKAVAGVLPVGKTMQEQLIQEQYGLPEITLPTGYQDQQAVTKSLMAGDPLIDKQVNASETGLIELIKGYQLEPWFEVLGVILKDGSLSYEDAQQINLQIKPRTAAQCTELTADILTDYNQAQSFSRTENDKLAAIARCCQELARAKPFIDGNIRTIGVLVANKLLLQQQLTPVIMPNPHRFTAFSAKELLSEMKFGQSLFENYTLTQFKPVSESEGIPSYAKFI
;
A
#
# COMPACT_ATOMS: atom_id res chain seq x y z
N MET A 1 -17.93 25.20 21.31
CA MET A 1 -16.66 24.71 21.88
C MET A 1 -15.55 24.62 20.84
N ILE A 2 -15.70 23.91 19.70
CA ILE A 2 -14.62 23.85 18.69
C ILE A 2 -14.39 25.18 17.93
N SER A 3 -15.42 26.04 17.79
CA SER A 3 -15.18 27.43 17.35
C SER A 3 -14.25 28.19 18.30
N GLY A 4 -14.24 27.87 19.60
CA GLY A 4 -13.30 28.45 20.58
C GLY A 4 -11.91 27.78 20.59
N VAL A 5 -11.83 26.52 20.16
CA VAL A 5 -10.61 25.72 19.97
C VAL A 5 -9.80 26.31 18.80
N LEU A 6 -10.44 26.62 17.66
CA LEU A 6 -9.76 27.19 16.49
C LEU A 6 -9.56 28.72 16.56
N ASN A 7 -10.30 29.43 17.43
CA ASN A 7 -10.19 30.88 17.60
C ASN A 7 -9.10 31.36 18.56
N ASN A 8 -8.53 30.47 19.38
CA ASN A 8 -7.66 30.85 20.50
C ASN A 8 -6.18 30.44 20.34
N SER A 9 -5.75 30.00 19.16
CA SER A 9 -4.30 29.84 18.89
C SER A 9 -3.63 31.22 18.90
N THR A 10 -2.73 31.42 19.86
CA THR A 10 -1.92 32.64 20.02
C THR A 10 -0.66 32.64 19.14
N ALA A 11 -0.43 31.57 18.36
CA ALA A 11 0.76 31.42 17.51
C ALA A 11 0.74 32.28 16.23
N LEU A 12 -0.34 33.00 15.96
CA LEU A 12 -0.46 33.89 14.81
C LEU A 12 -0.99 35.25 15.27
N THR A 13 -0.08 36.20 15.48
CA THR A 13 -0.41 37.59 15.77
C THR A 13 -1.24 38.17 14.62
N GLY A 14 -2.55 38.29 14.87
CA GLY A 14 -3.57 38.66 13.90
C GLY A 14 -4.97 38.33 14.43
N SER A 15 -5.21 38.62 15.71
CA SER A 15 -6.44 38.34 16.44
C SER A 15 -7.60 39.21 15.93
N SER A 16 -8.29 38.73 14.90
CA SER A 16 -9.72 39.04 14.65
C SER A 16 -10.31 38.41 13.39
N LYS A 17 -9.54 37.81 12.48
CA LYS A 17 -10.07 37.41 11.14
C LYS A 17 -10.14 35.91 10.82
N LEU A 18 -9.76 35.02 11.72
CA LEU A 18 -9.87 33.57 11.48
C LEU A 18 -11.19 32.95 11.98
N ALA A 19 -11.85 33.56 12.98
CA ALA A 19 -13.18 33.14 13.47
C ALA A 19 -14.30 33.26 12.44
N THR A 20 -14.16 34.20 11.52
CA THR A 20 -15.08 34.42 10.40
C THR A 20 -14.68 33.62 9.16
N ASN A 21 -13.60 32.84 9.22
CA ASN A 21 -13.14 32.07 8.09
C ASN A 21 -14.07 30.85 7.89
N PRO A 22 -14.85 30.81 6.79
CA PRO A 22 -15.92 29.83 6.60
C PRO A 22 -15.47 28.38 6.73
N SER A 23 -14.20 28.10 6.42
CA SER A 23 -13.64 26.75 6.42
C SER A 23 -13.31 26.20 7.81
N TYR A 24 -12.90 27.05 8.75
CA TYR A 24 -12.68 26.62 10.13
C TYR A 24 -14.03 26.33 10.82
N LYS A 25 -15.05 27.12 10.48
CA LYS A 25 -16.43 26.85 10.89
C LYS A 25 -16.98 25.58 10.25
N ALA A 26 -16.67 25.30 8.97
CA ALA A 26 -17.07 24.08 8.28
C ALA A 26 -16.41 22.82 8.88
N ILE A 27 -15.09 22.82 9.12
CA ILE A 27 -14.36 21.72 9.76
C ILE A 27 -14.83 21.55 11.20
N SER A 28 -14.95 22.64 11.97
CA SER A 28 -15.50 22.62 13.33
C SER A 28 -16.92 22.06 13.37
N ASN A 29 -17.76 22.34 12.37
CA ASN A 29 -19.14 21.84 12.29
C ASN A 29 -19.19 20.39 11.81
N LEU A 30 -18.31 19.97 10.90
CA LEU A 30 -18.21 18.58 10.45
C LEU A 30 -17.70 17.70 11.59
N ILE A 31 -16.64 18.13 12.26
CA ILE A 31 -16.08 17.49 13.46
C ILE A 31 -17.13 17.49 14.58
N ALA A 32 -17.83 18.60 14.86
CA ALA A 32 -18.90 18.62 15.88
C ALA A 32 -20.11 17.75 15.53
N LYS A 33 -20.38 17.50 14.23
CA LYS A 33 -21.47 16.62 13.77
C LYS A 33 -21.09 15.13 13.79
N GLN A 34 -19.80 14.80 13.71
CA GLN A 34 -19.26 13.44 13.69
C GLN A 34 -18.71 12.96 15.04
N LEU A 35 -18.80 13.80 16.08
CA LEU A 35 -18.20 13.60 17.41
C LEU A 35 -19.12 12.97 18.48
N SER A 36 -20.27 12.42 18.09
CA SER A 36 -20.95 11.43 18.92
C SER A 36 -20.43 10.05 18.49
N ASP A 37 -19.40 9.54 19.18
CA ASP A 37 -18.79 8.21 19.06
C ASP A 37 -19.23 7.34 17.87
N GLN A 38 -18.35 7.18 16.85
CA GLN A 38 -18.25 6.05 15.90
C GLN A 38 -17.62 6.37 14.53
N SER A 39 -17.28 7.64 14.23
CA SER A 39 -16.77 7.99 12.89
C SER A 39 -15.52 7.20 12.51
N SER A 40 -15.62 6.45 11.40
CA SER A 40 -14.54 5.61 10.89
C SER A 40 -13.33 6.44 10.44
N HIS A 41 -12.14 5.84 10.39
CA HIS A 41 -10.93 6.49 9.85
C HIS A 41 -11.19 7.08 8.44
N GLN A 42 -11.90 6.33 7.59
CA GLN A 42 -12.22 6.72 6.21
C GLN A 42 -13.09 8.00 6.14
N GLU A 43 -14.04 8.15 7.06
CA GLU A 43 -14.87 9.35 7.13
C GLU A 43 -14.05 10.59 7.49
N LEU A 44 -13.17 10.46 8.49
CA LEU A 44 -12.28 11.54 8.92
C LEU A 44 -11.32 11.94 7.80
N THR A 45 -10.74 10.96 7.11
CA THR A 45 -9.87 11.19 5.95
C THR A 45 -10.62 11.92 4.84
N SER A 46 -11.82 11.45 4.49
CA SER A 46 -12.66 12.10 3.47
C SER A 46 -13.01 13.55 3.84
N ALA A 47 -13.31 13.81 5.12
CA ALA A 47 -13.58 15.14 5.63
C ALA A 47 -12.37 16.08 5.50
N LEU A 48 -11.18 15.59 5.87
CA LEU A 48 -9.93 16.35 5.79
C LEU A 48 -9.55 16.67 4.33
N VAL A 49 -9.67 15.71 3.42
CA VAL A 49 -9.40 15.93 1.98
C VAL A 49 -10.34 16.99 1.42
N LYS A 50 -11.65 16.89 1.66
CA LYS A 50 -12.63 17.90 1.23
C LYS A 50 -12.33 19.28 1.80
N ALA A 51 -11.87 19.34 3.05
CA ALA A 51 -11.47 20.59 3.68
C ALA A 51 -10.24 21.22 3.01
N ILE A 52 -9.25 20.40 2.64
CA ILE A 52 -8.07 20.84 1.89
C ILE A 52 -8.50 21.37 0.51
N GLU A 53 -9.27 20.59 -0.26
CA GLU A 53 -9.74 20.98 -1.59
C GLU A 53 -10.58 22.26 -1.58
N PHE A 54 -11.52 22.39 -0.64
CA PHE A 54 -12.34 23.59 -0.49
C PHE A 54 -11.47 24.82 -0.24
N LYS A 55 -10.41 24.66 0.56
CA LYS A 55 -9.46 25.73 0.86
C LYS A 55 -8.61 26.14 -0.33
N GLN A 56 -8.15 25.17 -1.11
CA GLN A 56 -7.42 25.47 -2.34
C GLN A 56 -8.29 26.28 -3.32
N LYS A 57 -9.56 25.88 -3.50
CA LYS A 57 -10.50 26.53 -4.41
C LYS A 57 -10.99 27.91 -3.94
N SER A 58 -11.05 28.14 -2.63
CA SER A 58 -11.56 29.41 -2.06
C SER A 58 -10.49 30.49 -1.87
N ALA A 59 -9.21 30.17 -2.04
CA ALA A 59 -8.14 31.15 -1.96
C ALA A 59 -8.05 31.95 -3.27
N SER A 60 -8.06 33.29 -3.16
CA SER A 60 -7.99 34.21 -4.31
C SER A 60 -6.74 34.05 -5.19
N ALA A 61 -5.69 33.42 -4.67
CA ALA A 61 -4.45 33.13 -5.40
C ALA A 61 -4.19 31.62 -5.64
N GLY A 62 -5.13 30.73 -5.26
CA GLY A 62 -4.92 29.27 -5.31
C GLY A 62 -3.80 28.80 -4.38
N LEU A 63 -4.14 28.28 -3.19
CA LEU A 63 -3.13 27.70 -2.30
C LEU A 63 -2.74 26.30 -2.76
N ALA A 64 -1.47 25.93 -2.62
CA ALA A 64 -1.03 24.55 -2.83
C ALA A 64 -1.63 23.65 -1.73
N ALA A 65 -1.98 22.40 -2.07
CA ALA A 65 -2.59 21.46 -1.12
C ALA A 65 -1.70 21.27 0.11
N ILE A 66 -0.38 21.18 -0.12
CA ILE A 66 0.63 20.96 0.91
C ILE A 66 0.65 22.10 1.94
N ASP A 67 0.50 23.36 1.50
CA ASP A 67 0.46 24.51 2.41
C ASP A 67 -0.80 24.49 3.28
N VAL A 68 -1.93 24.07 2.69
CA VAL A 68 -3.19 23.94 3.44
C VAL A 68 -3.08 22.81 4.46
N ALA A 69 -2.58 21.64 4.05
CA ALA A 69 -2.36 20.51 4.95
C ALA A 69 -1.40 20.87 6.10
N ALA A 70 -0.30 21.56 5.81
CA ALA A 70 0.65 22.04 6.81
C ALA A 70 0.01 22.99 7.83
N LYS A 71 -0.78 23.96 7.36
CA LYS A 71 -1.50 24.89 8.24
C LYS A 71 -2.55 24.20 9.10
N LEU A 72 -3.28 23.22 8.55
CA LEU A 72 -4.24 22.43 9.31
C LEU A 72 -3.54 21.58 10.39
N LYS A 73 -2.44 20.91 10.03
CA LYS A 73 -1.60 20.16 10.96
C LYS A 73 -1.14 21.02 12.13
N GLN A 74 -0.55 22.18 11.84
CA GLN A 74 -0.05 23.10 12.87
C GLN A 74 -1.19 23.62 13.77
N ALA A 75 -2.34 23.96 13.18
CA ALA A 75 -3.49 24.45 13.93
C ALA A 75 -4.06 23.41 14.91
N ILE A 76 -3.95 22.11 14.60
CA ILE A 76 -4.35 21.04 15.52
C ILE A 76 -3.26 20.82 16.58
N LEU A 77 -1.98 20.87 16.22
CA LEU A 77 -0.87 20.73 17.17
C LEU A 77 -0.92 21.80 18.26
N ASP A 78 -1.00 23.08 17.87
CA ASP A 78 -1.04 24.26 18.76
C ASP A 78 -2.31 24.31 19.65
N ASN A 79 -3.22 23.37 19.46
CA ASN A 79 -4.47 23.33 20.19
C ASN A 79 -4.37 22.55 21.49
N ASP A 80 -3.87 23.22 22.52
CA ASP A 80 -3.75 22.67 23.87
C ASP A 80 -5.07 22.66 24.64
N LYS A 81 -6.13 23.28 24.08
CA LYS A 81 -7.46 23.43 24.71
C LYS A 81 -8.47 22.37 24.27
N ILE A 82 -8.03 21.32 23.58
CA ILE A 82 -8.92 20.20 23.23
C ILE A 82 -9.29 19.48 24.52
N ASN A 83 -10.60 19.32 24.77
CA ASN A 83 -11.10 18.58 25.92
C ASN A 83 -10.42 17.20 25.96
N PRO A 84 -9.86 16.75 27.10
CA PRO A 84 -9.27 15.42 27.24
C PRO A 84 -10.12 14.27 26.67
N GLU A 85 -11.45 14.39 26.70
CA GLU A 85 -12.38 13.41 26.11
C GLU A 85 -12.19 13.22 24.58
N PHE A 86 -11.67 14.23 23.89
CA PHE A 86 -11.41 14.20 22.44
C PHE A 86 -9.94 14.00 22.07
N LYS A 87 -9.08 13.66 23.04
CA LYS A 87 -7.66 13.42 22.77
C LYS A 87 -7.45 12.38 21.66
N GLY A 88 -8.18 11.26 21.71
CA GLY A 88 -8.09 10.21 20.69
C GLY A 88 -8.52 10.67 19.29
N LEU A 89 -9.44 11.64 19.17
CA LEU A 89 -9.76 12.23 17.87
C LEU A 89 -8.63 13.16 17.39
N LYS A 90 -8.08 14.00 18.28
CA LYS A 90 -6.93 14.87 17.95
C LYS A 90 -5.80 14.05 17.33
N ASP A 91 -5.46 12.94 17.95
CA ASP A 91 -4.37 12.07 17.51
C ASP A 91 -4.68 11.44 16.15
N LYS A 92 -5.90 10.92 15.94
CA LYS A 92 -6.33 10.39 14.64
C LYS A 92 -6.26 11.43 13.53
N LEU A 93 -6.74 12.65 13.78
CA LEU A 93 -6.72 13.74 12.79
C LEU A 93 -5.28 14.15 12.44
N LEU A 94 -4.40 14.23 13.43
CA LEU A 94 -2.97 14.51 13.22
C LEU A 94 -2.30 13.43 12.39
N THR A 95 -2.50 12.16 12.76
CA THR A 95 -1.98 10.99 12.03
C THR A 95 -2.38 11.05 10.55
N ILE A 96 -3.67 11.25 10.24
CA ILE A 96 -4.15 11.36 8.85
C ILE A 96 -3.53 12.56 8.13
N LEU A 97 -3.52 13.74 8.74
CA LEU A 97 -2.98 14.95 8.11
C LEU A 97 -1.49 14.85 7.80
N ILE A 98 -0.74 14.10 8.61
CA ILE A 98 0.68 13.86 8.40
C ILE A 98 0.89 12.92 7.22
N GLY A 99 0.07 11.87 7.13
CA GLY A 99 -0.02 11.02 5.95
C GLY A 99 -0.23 11.83 4.67
N ILE A 100 -1.31 12.62 4.64
CA ILE A 100 -1.65 13.49 3.50
C ILE A 100 -0.49 14.46 3.19
N TYR A 101 0.04 15.15 4.19
CA TYR A 101 1.14 16.11 4.02
C TYR A 101 2.37 15.45 3.39
N ARG A 102 2.78 14.28 3.90
CA ARG A 102 3.96 13.56 3.40
C ARG A 102 3.74 13.00 2.00
N LYS A 103 2.53 12.55 1.67
CA LYS A 103 2.19 12.16 0.30
C LYS A 103 2.36 13.34 -0.66
N LEU A 104 1.83 14.51 -0.29
CA LEU A 104 1.93 15.73 -1.11
C LEU A 104 3.37 16.21 -1.28
N GLU A 105 4.25 15.95 -0.31
CA GLU A 105 5.69 16.20 -0.42
C GLU A 105 6.40 15.22 -1.37
N ALA A 106 6.04 13.94 -1.33
CA ALA A 106 6.64 12.90 -2.16
C ALA A 106 6.15 12.94 -3.63
N GLU A 107 4.96 13.50 -3.88
CA GLU A 107 4.27 13.47 -5.17
C GLU A 107 5.05 14.14 -6.32
N PRO A 108 5.63 15.35 -6.19
CA PRO A 108 6.45 15.95 -7.25
C PRO A 108 7.67 15.09 -7.64
N ILE A 109 8.24 14.35 -6.68
CA ILE A 109 9.41 13.49 -6.90
C ILE A 109 9.00 12.29 -7.75
N LEU A 110 7.87 11.65 -7.42
CA LEU A 110 7.33 10.55 -8.21
C LEU A 110 6.92 11.02 -9.61
N HIS A 111 6.22 12.15 -9.73
CA HIS A 111 5.81 12.68 -11.03
C HIS A 111 7.01 12.96 -11.94
N LYS A 112 8.09 13.52 -11.38
CA LYS A 112 9.34 13.72 -12.12
C LYS A 112 9.94 12.39 -12.58
N ALA A 113 9.99 11.38 -11.71
CA ALA A 113 10.50 10.05 -12.06
C ALA A 113 9.65 9.39 -13.16
N MET A 114 8.32 9.46 -13.06
CA MET A 114 7.38 8.93 -14.07
C MET A 114 7.53 9.63 -15.43
N ASN A 115 7.72 10.95 -15.45
CA ASN A 115 7.95 11.70 -16.70
C ASN A 115 9.26 11.31 -17.39
N ASN A 116 10.26 10.87 -16.63
CA ASN A 116 11.53 10.42 -17.17
C ASN A 116 11.48 8.96 -17.68
N HIS A 117 10.41 8.21 -17.38
CA HIS A 117 10.30 6.81 -17.76
C HIS A 117 9.25 6.63 -18.88
N LYS A 118 9.68 6.14 -20.06
CA LYS A 118 8.85 6.03 -21.27
C LYS A 118 7.47 5.39 -21.03
N ALA A 119 7.42 4.27 -20.31
CA ALA A 119 6.17 3.55 -20.06
C ALA A 119 5.14 4.33 -19.20
N LEU A 120 5.57 5.35 -18.44
CA LEU A 120 4.73 6.10 -17.50
C LEU A 120 4.47 7.55 -17.96
N GLN A 121 5.07 7.98 -19.06
CA GLN A 121 4.91 9.32 -19.61
C GLN A 121 3.45 9.63 -19.97
N ALA A 122 2.69 8.66 -20.46
CA ALA A 122 1.28 8.83 -20.82
C ALA A 122 0.32 8.64 -19.63
N PHE A 123 0.76 8.00 -18.54
CA PHE A 123 -0.08 7.74 -17.39
C PHE A 123 -0.56 9.03 -16.70
N ASP A 124 -1.80 9.10 -16.23
CA ASP A 124 -2.30 10.23 -15.44
C ASP A 124 -1.64 10.24 -14.06
N LYS A 125 -0.80 11.25 -13.82
CA LYS A 125 -0.01 11.39 -12.59
C LYS A 125 -0.92 11.59 -11.37
N GLN A 126 -2.10 12.18 -11.55
CA GLN A 126 -3.08 12.32 -10.46
C GLN A 126 -3.65 10.96 -10.00
N GLN A 127 -3.48 9.91 -10.81
CA GLN A 127 -3.87 8.54 -10.48
C GLN A 127 -2.68 7.68 -10.04
N ALA A 128 -1.49 8.26 -9.82
CA ALA A 128 -0.28 7.49 -9.47
C ALA A 128 -0.44 6.68 -8.18
N TRP A 129 -1.28 7.13 -7.24
CA TRP A 129 -1.62 6.38 -6.03
C TRP A 129 -2.22 4.99 -6.33
N ARG A 130 -2.90 4.81 -7.46
CA ARG A 130 -3.50 3.52 -7.85
C ARG A 130 -2.47 2.46 -8.17
N LEU A 131 -1.25 2.83 -8.53
CA LEU A 131 -0.14 1.87 -8.67
C LEU A 131 0.31 1.33 -7.32
N MET A 132 0.07 2.08 -6.23
CA MET A 132 0.57 1.77 -4.88
C MET A 132 -0.45 1.02 -4.03
N THR A 133 -1.73 1.21 -4.31
CA THR A 133 -2.84 0.62 -3.57
C THR A 133 -3.50 -0.50 -4.35
N ASP A 134 -3.96 -1.53 -3.65
CA ASP A 134 -4.71 -2.65 -4.21
C ASP A 134 -6.03 -2.21 -4.85
N HIS A 135 -6.24 -2.56 -6.12
CA HIS A 135 -7.42 -2.12 -6.88
C HIS A 135 -8.74 -2.46 -6.17
N SER A 136 -8.81 -3.64 -5.55
CA SER A 136 -9.99 -4.11 -4.82
C SER A 136 -10.47 -3.16 -3.72
N GLN A 137 -9.59 -2.34 -3.15
CA GLN A 137 -9.91 -1.40 -2.09
C GLN A 137 -9.98 0.05 -2.58
N GLN A 138 -9.56 0.36 -3.81
CA GLN A 138 -9.48 1.75 -4.30
C GLN A 138 -10.85 2.45 -4.32
N GLU A 139 -11.92 1.73 -4.66
CA GLU A 139 -13.28 2.28 -4.68
C GLU A 139 -13.80 2.55 -3.25
N LEU A 140 -13.53 1.63 -2.32
CA LEU A 140 -14.01 1.70 -0.95
C LEU A 140 -13.21 2.71 -0.11
N ARG A 141 -11.89 2.65 -0.19
CA ARG A 141 -10.99 3.41 0.69
C ARG A 141 -10.46 4.69 0.04
N GLY A 142 -10.46 4.79 -1.29
CA GLY A 142 -9.92 5.93 -2.02
C GLY A 142 -8.40 6.08 -1.90
N GLU A 143 -7.88 7.21 -2.38
CA GLU A 143 -6.44 7.54 -2.38
C GLU A 143 -5.81 7.40 -0.99
N TYR A 144 -6.38 8.08 0.00
CA TYR A 144 -5.84 8.13 1.36
C TYR A 144 -6.35 6.99 2.25
N GLY A 145 -6.86 5.92 1.64
CA GLY A 145 -7.50 4.81 2.32
C GLY A 145 -6.65 4.05 3.32
N PHE A 146 -5.33 4.09 3.10
CA PHE A 146 -4.29 3.38 3.86
C PHE A 146 -3.49 4.29 4.80
N GLU A 147 -3.92 5.54 4.99
CA GLU A 147 -3.28 6.46 5.94
C GLU A 147 -3.67 6.19 7.41
N ASP A 148 -4.33 5.04 7.67
CA ASP A 148 -4.37 4.39 8.99
C ASP A 148 -2.99 3.83 9.37
N GLU A 149 -2.13 3.59 8.38
CA GLU A 149 -0.67 3.52 8.49
C GLU A 149 -0.05 4.83 7.99
N ALA A 150 -0.10 5.90 8.80
CA ALA A 150 0.31 7.22 8.34
C ALA A 150 1.71 7.24 7.71
N GLY A 151 1.79 7.83 6.51
CA GLY A 151 2.99 7.87 5.69
C GLY A 151 3.08 6.74 4.67
N TYR A 152 2.10 5.83 4.61
CA TYR A 152 2.05 4.72 3.65
C TYR A 152 2.28 5.20 2.20
N LEU A 153 1.45 6.11 1.69
CA LEU A 153 1.56 6.54 0.30
C LEU A 153 2.88 7.28 0.04
N ALA A 154 3.34 8.08 1.00
CA ALA A 154 4.61 8.78 0.88
C ALA A 154 5.79 7.79 0.72
N ALA A 155 5.85 6.77 1.57
CA ALA A 155 6.87 5.72 1.50
C ALA A 155 6.79 4.97 0.17
N MET A 156 5.59 4.63 -0.29
CA MET A 156 5.39 4.00 -1.60
C MET A 156 5.80 4.89 -2.77
N PHE A 157 5.55 6.20 -2.70
CA PHE A 157 5.97 7.15 -3.74
C PHE A 157 7.49 7.27 -3.81
N TYR A 158 8.16 7.35 -2.66
CA TYR A 158 9.62 7.31 -2.59
C TYR A 158 10.19 5.97 -3.09
N GLY A 159 9.59 4.85 -2.68
CA GLY A 159 9.97 3.51 -3.11
C GLY A 159 9.83 3.32 -4.62
N PHE A 160 8.71 3.74 -5.20
CA PHE A 160 8.48 3.65 -6.64
C PHE A 160 9.39 4.60 -7.43
N SER A 161 9.63 5.81 -6.92
CA SER A 161 10.61 6.74 -7.51
C SER A 161 12.01 6.13 -7.55
N HIS A 162 12.43 5.49 -6.45
CA HIS A 162 13.72 4.80 -6.37
C HIS A 162 13.78 3.58 -7.30
N MET A 163 12.69 2.82 -7.40
CA MET A 163 12.55 1.72 -8.33
C MET A 163 12.75 2.21 -9.77
N LEU A 164 12.08 3.29 -10.18
CA LEU A 164 12.25 3.87 -11.53
C LEU A 164 13.69 4.33 -11.79
N SER A 165 14.35 4.93 -10.79
CA SER A 165 15.74 5.39 -10.93
C SER A 165 16.75 4.24 -11.02
N THR A 166 16.35 3.03 -10.61
CA THR A 166 17.19 1.83 -10.58
C THR A 166 16.66 0.74 -11.49
N VAL A 167 15.72 1.05 -12.39
CA VAL A 167 14.99 0.05 -13.17
C VAL A 167 15.95 -0.83 -13.96
N GLU A 168 16.95 -0.25 -14.63
CA GLU A 168 17.95 -0.98 -15.43
C GLU A 168 18.92 -1.85 -14.60
N GLN A 169 19.04 -1.63 -13.29
CA GLN A 169 19.93 -2.44 -12.43
C GLN A 169 19.29 -3.81 -12.17
N PRO A 170 20.00 -4.94 -12.36
CA PRO A 170 19.48 -6.26 -11.99
C PRO A 170 18.97 -6.27 -10.55
N LEU A 171 17.84 -6.96 -10.32
CA LEU A 171 17.34 -7.12 -8.96
C LEU A 171 18.21 -8.15 -8.23
N ASP A 172 18.96 -7.70 -7.23
CA ASP A 172 19.69 -8.52 -6.28
C ASP A 172 19.12 -8.33 -4.86
N THR A 173 19.67 -9.05 -3.88
CA THR A 173 19.24 -8.98 -2.47
C THR A 173 19.44 -7.58 -1.87
N THR A 174 20.52 -6.88 -2.25
CA THR A 174 20.83 -5.54 -1.75
C THR A 174 19.82 -4.52 -2.26
N LEU A 175 19.48 -4.56 -3.54
CA LEU A 175 18.48 -3.68 -4.14
C LEU A 175 17.09 -4.02 -3.61
N LEU A 176 16.77 -5.30 -3.41
CA LEU A 176 15.49 -5.71 -2.82
C LEU A 176 15.32 -5.14 -1.40
N GLU A 177 16.34 -5.24 -0.55
CA GLU A 177 16.32 -4.68 0.80
C GLU A 177 16.19 -3.13 0.78
N LYS A 178 16.88 -2.45 -0.14
CA LYS A 178 16.74 -1.00 -0.32
C LYS A 178 15.32 -0.61 -0.74
N LEU A 179 14.69 -1.37 -1.65
CA LEU A 179 13.31 -1.15 -2.03
C LEU A 179 12.37 -1.31 -0.84
N GLN A 180 12.58 -2.35 -0.01
CA GLN A 180 11.81 -2.53 1.21
C GLN A 180 11.99 -1.37 2.19
N SER A 181 13.23 -0.98 2.44
CA SER A 181 13.55 0.14 3.33
C SER A 181 12.82 1.41 2.90
N LYS A 182 12.77 1.71 1.59
CA LYS A 182 12.00 2.84 1.07
C LYS A 182 10.49 2.68 1.23
N ALA A 183 9.97 1.47 1.03
CA ALA A 183 8.53 1.18 1.11
C ALA A 183 7.96 1.28 2.55
N VAL A 184 8.82 1.27 3.57
CA VAL A 184 8.41 1.36 4.98
C VAL A 184 8.94 2.62 5.69
N ALA A 185 9.79 3.41 5.03
CA ALA A 185 10.45 4.58 5.62
C ALA A 185 9.45 5.61 6.17
N GLY A 186 9.52 5.83 7.48
CA GLY A 186 8.65 6.75 8.20
C GLY A 186 7.18 6.30 8.30
N VAL A 187 6.82 5.08 7.89
CA VAL A 187 5.44 4.61 8.04
C VAL A 187 5.17 4.30 9.51
N LEU A 188 4.14 4.92 10.10
CA LEU A 188 3.72 4.61 11.46
C LEU A 188 2.99 3.25 11.48
N PRO A 189 3.32 2.34 12.42
CA PRO A 189 2.55 1.11 12.60
C PRO A 189 1.08 1.39 12.91
N VAL A 190 0.18 0.49 12.48
CA VAL A 190 -1.26 0.60 12.78
C VAL A 190 -1.48 0.81 14.28
N GLY A 191 -2.31 1.80 14.60
CA GLY A 191 -2.65 2.15 15.99
C GLY A 191 -1.61 3.03 16.68
N LYS A 192 -0.47 3.32 16.05
CA LYS A 192 0.47 4.34 16.52
C LYS A 192 0.07 5.72 16.05
N THR A 193 0.38 6.71 16.88
CA THR A 193 -0.03 8.09 16.71
C THR A 193 1.18 8.99 16.50
N MET A 194 0.98 10.14 15.84
CA MET A 194 2.05 11.13 15.79
C MET A 194 2.40 11.67 17.18
N GLN A 195 1.45 11.72 18.11
CA GLN A 195 1.77 12.17 19.47
C GLN A 195 2.83 11.26 20.10
N GLU A 196 2.71 9.93 19.95
CA GLU A 196 3.73 9.00 20.41
C GLU A 196 5.08 9.27 19.71
N GLN A 197 5.07 9.53 18.40
CA GLN A 197 6.28 9.86 17.62
C GLN A 197 6.97 11.14 18.13
N LEU A 198 6.21 12.23 18.32
CA LEU A 198 6.73 13.50 18.84
C LEU A 198 7.28 13.36 20.27
N ILE A 199 6.66 12.51 21.09
CA ILE A 199 7.18 12.17 22.42
C ILE A 199 8.53 11.48 22.29
N GLN A 200 8.68 10.49 21.40
CA GLN A 200 9.96 9.79 21.21
C GLN A 200 11.07 10.77 20.79
N GLU A 201 10.78 11.65 19.83
CA GLU A 201 11.70 12.71 19.40
C GLU A 201 12.10 13.63 20.56
N GLN A 202 11.14 14.07 21.38
CA GLN A 202 11.38 14.91 22.54
C GLN A 202 12.33 14.26 23.56
N TYR A 203 12.28 12.95 23.71
CA TYR A 203 13.13 12.18 24.63
C TYR A 203 14.36 11.55 23.96
N GLY A 204 14.63 11.87 22.68
CA GLY A 204 15.76 11.31 21.93
C GLY A 204 15.68 9.79 21.73
N LEU A 205 14.47 9.25 21.74
CA LEU A 205 14.21 7.83 21.56
C LEU A 205 14.04 7.49 20.06
N PRO A 206 14.16 6.20 19.67
CA PRO A 206 14.03 5.78 18.27
C PRO A 206 12.68 6.15 17.63
N GLU A 207 12.71 6.43 16.33
CA GLU A 207 11.52 6.68 15.52
C GLU A 207 10.56 5.47 15.57
N ILE A 208 9.26 5.71 15.75
CA ILE A 208 8.22 4.68 15.70
C ILE A 208 7.85 4.44 14.24
N THR A 209 8.72 3.74 13.53
CA THR A 209 8.47 3.36 12.14
C THR A 209 8.36 1.86 12.00
N LEU A 210 7.76 1.43 10.89
CA LEU A 210 7.87 0.06 10.47
C LEU A 210 9.35 -0.36 10.33
N PRO A 211 9.70 -1.57 10.78
CA PRO A 211 11.08 -2.04 10.78
C PRO A 211 11.59 -2.32 9.36
N THR A 212 12.89 -2.09 9.16
CA THR A 212 13.58 -2.35 7.90
C THR A 212 14.46 -3.59 7.97
N GLY A 213 14.68 -4.22 6.82
CA GLY A 213 15.65 -5.31 6.68
C GLY A 213 15.05 -6.70 6.80
N TYR A 214 15.90 -7.69 6.55
CA TYR A 214 15.55 -9.11 6.60
C TYR A 214 15.11 -9.52 8.01
N GLN A 215 14.13 -10.42 8.08
CA GLN A 215 13.70 -10.98 9.37
C GLN A 215 14.82 -11.82 9.99
N ASP A 216 14.85 -11.85 11.32
CA ASP A 216 15.84 -12.61 12.09
C ASP A 216 15.16 -13.38 13.23
N GLN A 217 15.10 -14.70 13.05
CA GLN A 217 14.58 -15.70 14.00
C GLN A 217 13.13 -15.49 14.46
N GLN A 218 12.30 -14.84 13.65
CA GLN A 218 10.88 -14.65 13.96
C GLN A 218 10.03 -15.75 13.35
N ALA A 219 9.18 -16.39 14.16
CA ALA A 219 8.09 -17.21 13.66
C ALA A 219 6.98 -16.28 13.19
N VAL A 220 6.44 -16.54 11.99
CA VAL A 220 5.44 -15.65 11.41
C VAL A 220 4.25 -16.44 10.90
N THR A 221 3.06 -16.07 11.35
CA THR A 221 1.81 -16.63 10.82
C THR A 221 1.16 -15.63 9.88
N LYS A 222 0.71 -16.11 8.71
CA LYS A 222 -0.11 -15.33 7.78
C LYS A 222 -1.45 -16.03 7.61
N SER A 223 -2.53 -15.33 7.95
CA SER A 223 -3.89 -15.81 7.68
C SER A 223 -4.23 -15.70 6.20
N LEU A 224 -4.83 -16.77 5.69
CA LEU A 224 -5.30 -16.93 4.32
C LEU A 224 -6.81 -17.14 4.36
N MET A 225 -7.51 -16.40 3.50
CA MET A 225 -8.95 -16.48 3.30
C MET A 225 -9.19 -17.11 1.95
N ALA A 226 -9.62 -18.38 1.98
CA ALA A 226 -10.03 -19.09 0.78
C ALA A 226 -11.44 -18.67 0.37
N GLY A 227 -11.70 -18.65 -0.93
CA GLY A 227 -13.01 -18.34 -1.47
C GLY A 227 -12.97 -18.10 -2.96
N ASP A 228 -14.08 -17.62 -3.51
CA ASP A 228 -14.14 -17.16 -4.90
C ASP A 228 -13.77 -15.67 -4.96
N PRO A 229 -12.64 -15.30 -5.61
CA PRO A 229 -12.24 -13.91 -5.73
C PRO A 229 -13.18 -13.03 -6.57
N LEU A 230 -14.12 -13.64 -7.30
CA LEU A 230 -15.18 -12.94 -8.02
C LEU A 230 -16.33 -12.52 -7.11
N ILE A 231 -16.55 -13.28 -6.03
CA ILE A 231 -17.61 -13.03 -5.05
C ILE A 231 -17.08 -12.12 -3.93
N ASP A 232 -15.87 -12.41 -3.45
CA ASP A 232 -15.25 -11.67 -2.36
C ASP A 232 -13.85 -11.16 -2.74
N LYS A 233 -13.75 -9.83 -2.86
CA LYS A 233 -12.51 -9.14 -3.22
C LYS A 233 -11.42 -9.25 -2.14
N GLN A 234 -11.77 -9.64 -0.91
CA GLN A 234 -10.82 -9.84 0.20
C GLN A 234 -10.13 -11.21 0.16
N VAL A 235 -10.66 -12.16 -0.63
CA VAL A 235 -10.06 -13.48 -0.84
C VAL A 235 -8.63 -13.33 -1.35
N ASN A 236 -7.72 -14.01 -0.66
CA ASN A 236 -6.29 -14.01 -0.94
C ASN A 236 -5.69 -15.42 -1.16
N ALA A 237 -6.54 -16.44 -1.14
CA ALA A 237 -6.19 -17.83 -1.46
C ALA A 237 -7.26 -18.45 -2.36
N SER A 238 -6.83 -19.20 -3.38
CA SER A 238 -7.72 -20.02 -4.21
C SER A 238 -7.48 -21.50 -3.95
N GLU A 239 -8.43 -22.36 -4.29
CA GLU A 239 -8.23 -23.82 -4.18
C GLU A 239 -7.01 -24.28 -4.98
N THR A 240 -6.89 -23.85 -6.24
CA THR A 240 -5.75 -24.21 -7.10
C THR A 240 -4.43 -23.72 -6.52
N GLY A 241 -4.40 -22.49 -6.00
CA GLY A 241 -3.19 -21.92 -5.40
C GLY A 241 -2.81 -22.57 -4.07
N LEU A 242 -3.78 -22.98 -3.26
CA LEU A 242 -3.54 -23.75 -2.04
C LEU A 242 -3.02 -25.16 -2.36
N ILE A 243 -3.57 -25.83 -3.38
CA ILE A 243 -3.05 -27.12 -3.84
C ILE A 243 -1.59 -26.96 -4.30
N GLU A 244 -1.28 -25.93 -5.08
CA GLU A 244 0.08 -25.63 -5.52
C GLU A 244 1.00 -25.35 -4.32
N LEU A 245 0.55 -24.55 -3.36
CA LEU A 245 1.30 -24.20 -2.14
C LEU A 245 1.59 -25.44 -1.27
N ILE A 246 0.59 -26.32 -1.06
CA ILE A 246 0.75 -27.55 -0.27
C ILE A 246 1.65 -28.56 -0.99
N LYS A 247 1.54 -28.69 -2.32
CA LYS A 247 2.45 -29.55 -3.10
C LYS A 247 3.87 -29.00 -3.13
N GLY A 248 4.03 -27.68 -3.23
CA GLY A 248 5.33 -27.00 -3.13
C GLY A 248 5.96 -27.17 -1.75
N TYR A 249 5.15 -27.14 -0.68
CA TYR A 249 5.62 -27.38 0.69
C TYR A 249 6.30 -28.75 0.87
N GLN A 250 5.85 -29.78 0.16
CA GLN A 250 6.46 -31.11 0.24
C GLN A 250 7.93 -31.12 -0.25
N LEU A 251 8.37 -30.06 -0.93
CA LEU A 251 9.74 -29.89 -1.42
C LEU A 251 10.58 -28.93 -0.56
N GLU A 252 9.96 -28.06 0.25
CA GLU A 252 10.66 -26.98 0.96
C GLU A 252 10.14 -26.78 2.39
N PRO A 253 10.93 -27.16 3.43
CA PRO A 253 10.42 -27.29 4.80
C PRO A 253 10.37 -25.96 5.58
N TRP A 254 10.38 -24.78 4.96
CA TRP A 254 10.48 -23.49 5.68
C TRP A 254 9.13 -22.81 5.98
N PHE A 255 8.00 -23.37 5.55
CA PHE A 255 6.67 -22.97 6.01
C PHE A 255 5.83 -24.18 6.42
N GLU A 256 4.54 -24.02 6.70
CA GLU A 256 3.56 -25.08 6.89
C GLU A 256 2.18 -24.48 6.62
N VAL A 257 1.30 -25.23 5.96
CA VAL A 257 -0.09 -24.80 5.70
C VAL A 257 -1.00 -25.53 6.70
N LEU A 258 -1.68 -24.78 7.55
CA LEU A 258 -2.56 -25.26 8.61
C LEU A 258 -4.03 -24.95 8.29
N GLY A 259 -4.94 -25.78 8.80
CA GLY A 259 -6.40 -25.61 8.63
C GLY A 259 -6.97 -26.20 7.33
N VAL A 260 -6.13 -26.83 6.51
CA VAL A 260 -6.54 -27.48 5.26
C VAL A 260 -5.64 -28.69 4.95
N ILE A 261 -6.26 -29.77 4.45
CA ILE A 261 -5.58 -31.01 4.09
C ILE A 261 -5.87 -31.34 2.63
N LEU A 262 -4.83 -31.67 1.85
CA LEU A 262 -4.97 -32.21 0.50
C LEU A 262 -5.20 -33.72 0.54
N LYS A 263 -6.36 -34.20 0.07
CA LYS A 263 -6.69 -35.63 -0.06
C LYS A 263 -7.18 -35.92 -1.48
N ASP A 264 -6.51 -36.86 -2.15
CA ASP A 264 -6.88 -37.32 -3.50
C ASP A 264 -7.05 -36.19 -4.55
N GLY A 265 -6.28 -35.10 -4.39
CA GLY A 265 -6.32 -33.95 -5.30
C GLY A 265 -7.31 -32.84 -4.91
N SER A 266 -8.11 -33.04 -3.85
CA SER A 266 -9.10 -32.07 -3.36
C SER A 266 -8.76 -31.57 -1.95
N LEU A 267 -9.21 -30.35 -1.62
CA LEU A 267 -8.98 -29.76 -0.30
C LEU A 267 -10.12 -30.13 0.68
N SER A 268 -9.72 -30.50 1.90
CA SER A 268 -10.62 -30.68 3.05
C SER A 268 -10.23 -29.66 4.12
N TYR A 269 -11.17 -28.79 4.49
CA TYR A 269 -10.96 -27.72 5.47
C TYR A 269 -11.32 -28.20 6.88
N GLU A 270 -10.53 -27.81 7.88
CA GLU A 270 -10.76 -28.19 9.27
C GLU A 270 -11.81 -27.31 9.94
N ASP A 271 -11.79 -25.99 9.69
CA ASP A 271 -12.73 -25.04 10.28
C ASP A 271 -12.91 -23.79 9.40
N ALA A 272 -14.18 -23.43 9.11
CA ALA A 272 -14.63 -22.16 8.51
C ALA A 272 -13.79 -21.53 7.37
N GLN A 273 -13.02 -22.32 6.61
CA GLN A 273 -12.06 -21.85 5.59
C GLN A 273 -10.95 -20.93 6.14
N GLN A 274 -10.69 -20.95 7.46
CA GLN A 274 -9.61 -20.18 8.06
C GLN A 274 -8.29 -20.97 7.92
N ILE A 275 -7.45 -20.53 7.00
CA ILE A 275 -6.19 -21.19 6.67
C ILE A 275 -5.05 -20.34 7.20
N ASN A 276 -4.00 -20.96 7.72
CA ASN A 276 -2.82 -20.25 8.19
C ASN A 276 -1.57 -20.78 7.51
N LEU A 277 -0.75 -19.86 6.99
CA LEU A 277 0.60 -20.14 6.56
C LEU A 277 1.56 -19.82 7.70
N GLN A 278 2.12 -20.86 8.34
CA GLN A 278 3.11 -20.72 9.38
C GLN A 278 4.51 -20.75 8.78
N ILE A 279 5.24 -19.66 8.86
CA ILE A 279 6.60 -19.52 8.34
C ILE A 279 7.58 -19.79 9.48
N LYS A 280 8.53 -20.70 9.25
CA LYS A 280 9.52 -21.09 10.24
C LYS A 280 10.54 -19.97 10.44
N PRO A 281 11.04 -19.79 11.68
CA PRO A 281 12.12 -18.85 11.98
C PRO A 281 13.33 -19.07 11.08
N ARG A 282 13.87 -17.99 10.53
CA ARG A 282 15.13 -17.97 9.77
C ARG A 282 15.96 -16.78 10.20
N THR A 283 17.28 -16.93 10.15
CA THR A 283 18.18 -15.79 10.35
C THR A 283 18.12 -14.83 9.15
N ALA A 284 18.60 -13.60 9.34
CA ALA A 284 18.73 -12.65 8.24
C ALA A 284 19.59 -13.20 7.08
N ALA A 285 20.66 -13.95 7.40
CA ALA A 285 21.51 -14.61 6.40
C ALA A 285 20.75 -15.68 5.60
N GLN A 286 19.96 -16.52 6.28
CA GLN A 286 19.12 -17.54 5.62
C GLN A 286 18.04 -16.91 4.73
N CYS A 287 17.45 -15.78 5.15
CA CYS A 287 16.49 -15.05 4.32
C CYS A 287 17.17 -14.44 3.08
N THR A 288 18.39 -13.95 3.24
CA THR A 288 19.20 -13.40 2.13
C THR A 288 19.55 -14.48 1.12
N GLU A 289 20.03 -15.64 1.58
CA GLU A 289 20.38 -16.79 0.75
C GLU A 289 19.17 -17.29 -0.05
N LEU A 290 18.04 -17.55 0.61
CA LEU A 290 16.81 -17.97 -0.09
C LEU A 290 16.36 -16.93 -1.12
N THR A 291 16.44 -15.65 -0.79
CA THR A 291 16.09 -14.58 -1.75
C THR A 291 17.03 -14.61 -2.96
N ALA A 292 18.33 -14.83 -2.76
CA ALA A 292 19.29 -14.94 -3.84
C ALA A 292 19.00 -16.15 -4.76
N ASP A 293 18.60 -17.28 -4.18
CA ASP A 293 18.20 -18.47 -4.94
C ASP A 293 16.97 -18.19 -5.80
N ILE A 294 15.91 -17.60 -5.22
CA ILE A 294 14.69 -17.21 -5.95
C ILE A 294 15.00 -16.26 -7.12
N LEU A 295 15.90 -15.29 -6.91
CA LEU A 295 16.31 -14.34 -7.95
C LEU A 295 17.18 -15.02 -9.03
N THR A 296 17.99 -16.01 -8.65
CA THR A 296 18.77 -16.83 -9.60
C THR A 296 17.85 -17.64 -10.51
N ASP A 297 16.86 -18.32 -9.93
CA ASP A 297 15.85 -19.08 -10.67
C ASP A 297 15.04 -18.19 -11.62
N TYR A 298 14.69 -16.98 -11.17
CA TYR A 298 14.05 -15.99 -12.02
C TYR A 298 14.92 -15.60 -13.23
N ASN A 299 16.20 -15.29 -13.00
CA ASN A 299 17.12 -14.90 -14.08
C ASN A 299 17.32 -16.06 -15.08
N GLN A 300 17.39 -17.29 -14.57
CA GLN A 300 17.44 -18.48 -15.42
C GLN A 300 16.16 -18.61 -16.26
N ALA A 301 14.98 -18.52 -15.65
CA ALA A 301 13.69 -18.59 -16.36
C ALA A 301 13.55 -17.47 -17.41
N GLN A 302 13.99 -16.25 -17.10
CA GLN A 302 14.02 -15.13 -18.04
C GLN A 302 14.92 -15.41 -19.26
N SER A 303 16.09 -16.04 -19.06
CA SER A 303 17.00 -16.37 -20.16
C SER A 303 16.39 -17.35 -21.19
N PHE A 304 15.41 -18.15 -20.77
CA PHE A 304 14.69 -19.08 -21.64
C PHE A 304 13.38 -18.52 -22.19
N SER A 305 12.92 -17.37 -21.68
CA SER A 305 11.64 -16.78 -22.06
C SER A 305 11.69 -16.18 -23.47
N ARG A 306 10.75 -16.58 -24.33
CA ARG A 306 10.73 -16.15 -25.75
C ARG A 306 9.56 -15.24 -26.07
N THR A 307 8.47 -15.37 -25.33
CA THR A 307 7.25 -14.58 -25.51
C THR A 307 7.04 -13.65 -24.32
N GLU A 308 6.22 -12.61 -24.50
CA GLU A 308 5.80 -11.75 -23.38
C GLU A 308 5.10 -12.56 -22.29
N ASN A 309 4.35 -13.59 -22.67
CA ASN A 309 3.67 -14.48 -21.73
C ASN A 309 4.64 -15.31 -20.89
N ASP A 310 5.74 -15.79 -21.48
CA ASP A 310 6.80 -16.51 -20.74
C ASP A 310 7.46 -15.58 -19.70
N LYS A 311 7.80 -14.36 -20.13
CA LYS A 311 8.40 -13.36 -19.26
C LYS A 311 7.47 -13.00 -18.10
N LEU A 312 6.19 -12.78 -18.39
CA LEU A 312 5.19 -12.45 -17.37
C LEU A 312 4.98 -13.61 -16.39
N ALA A 313 4.98 -14.85 -16.87
CA ALA A 313 4.90 -16.04 -16.03
C ALA A 313 6.12 -16.16 -15.09
N ALA A 314 7.33 -15.91 -15.59
CA ALA A 314 8.54 -15.90 -14.77
C ALA A 314 8.51 -14.78 -13.71
N ILE A 315 8.02 -13.58 -14.05
CA ILE A 315 7.83 -12.49 -13.08
C ILE A 315 6.80 -12.87 -12.00
N ALA A 316 5.65 -13.40 -12.41
CA ALA A 316 4.60 -13.84 -11.50
C ALA A 316 5.12 -14.88 -10.50
N ARG A 317 5.88 -15.88 -11.00
CA ARG A 317 6.50 -16.91 -10.16
C ARG A 317 7.53 -16.34 -9.20
N CYS A 318 8.42 -15.46 -9.66
CA CYS A 318 9.40 -14.81 -8.79
C CYS A 318 8.73 -14.04 -7.64
N CYS A 319 7.71 -13.23 -7.96
CA CYS A 319 6.97 -12.46 -6.94
C CYS A 319 6.21 -13.38 -5.98
N GLN A 320 5.65 -14.49 -6.48
CA GLN A 320 4.96 -15.49 -5.68
C GLN A 320 5.91 -16.13 -4.66
N GLU A 321 7.07 -16.59 -5.11
CA GLU A 321 8.07 -17.23 -4.23
C GLU A 321 8.63 -16.24 -3.21
N LEU A 322 8.94 -14.99 -3.61
CA LEU A 322 9.33 -13.94 -2.66
C LEU A 322 8.22 -13.66 -1.62
N ALA A 323 6.96 -13.60 -2.05
CA ALA A 323 5.84 -13.31 -1.16
C ALA A 323 5.56 -14.45 -0.17
N ARG A 324 5.78 -15.71 -0.59
CA ARG A 324 5.73 -16.89 0.29
C ARG A 324 6.91 -16.88 1.24
N ALA A 325 8.11 -16.59 0.74
CA ALA A 325 9.34 -16.52 1.52
C ALA A 325 9.30 -15.45 2.62
N LYS A 326 8.50 -14.38 2.48
CA LYS A 326 8.35 -13.30 3.46
C LYS A 326 9.71 -12.87 4.06
N PRO A 327 10.68 -12.44 3.23
CA PRO A 327 12.07 -12.25 3.68
C PRO A 327 12.25 -11.13 4.71
N PHE A 328 11.34 -10.15 4.77
CA PHE A 328 11.47 -8.95 5.60
C PHE A 328 10.63 -8.99 6.86
N ILE A 329 11.03 -8.22 7.87
CA ILE A 329 10.27 -8.06 9.12
C ILE A 329 8.87 -7.49 8.82
N ASP A 330 8.81 -6.45 7.97
CA ASP A 330 7.57 -5.85 7.49
C ASP A 330 7.73 -5.41 6.01
N GLY A 331 6.66 -4.91 5.40
CA GLY A 331 6.71 -4.32 4.06
C GLY A 331 6.79 -5.33 2.92
N ASN A 332 6.61 -6.63 3.19
CA ASN A 332 6.76 -7.68 2.18
C ASN A 332 5.83 -7.46 0.97
N ILE A 333 4.51 -7.37 1.18
CA ILE A 333 3.55 -7.26 0.05
C ILE A 333 3.68 -5.94 -0.70
N ARG A 334 3.88 -4.82 -0.01
CA ARG A 334 4.09 -3.51 -0.66
C ARG A 334 5.41 -3.47 -1.45
N THR A 335 6.46 -4.15 -0.99
CA THR A 335 7.72 -4.24 -1.73
C THR A 335 7.57 -5.18 -2.92
N ILE A 336 7.08 -6.40 -2.69
CA ILE A 336 7.09 -7.45 -3.71
C ILE A 336 5.96 -7.25 -4.71
N GLY A 337 4.73 -7.11 -4.22
CA GLY A 337 3.54 -7.03 -5.06
C GLY A 337 3.37 -5.71 -5.80
N VAL A 338 4.07 -4.64 -5.38
CA VAL A 338 4.03 -3.34 -6.06
C VAL A 338 5.36 -2.98 -6.69
N LEU A 339 6.43 -2.83 -5.89
CA LEU A 339 7.70 -2.30 -6.39
C LEU A 339 8.44 -3.31 -7.25
N VAL A 340 8.62 -4.55 -6.78
CA VAL A 340 9.35 -5.61 -7.50
C VAL A 340 8.58 -6.02 -8.75
N ALA A 341 7.28 -6.28 -8.64
CA ALA A 341 6.46 -6.64 -9.80
C ALA A 341 6.59 -5.61 -10.94
N ASN A 342 6.41 -4.31 -10.64
CA ASN A 342 6.58 -3.25 -11.64
C ASN A 342 8.02 -3.08 -12.11
N LYS A 343 9.02 -3.23 -11.24
CA LYS A 343 10.44 -3.20 -11.64
C LYS A 343 10.74 -4.24 -12.71
N LEU A 344 10.37 -5.49 -12.44
CA LEU A 344 10.67 -6.61 -13.32
C LEU A 344 9.91 -6.49 -14.65
N LEU A 345 8.66 -6.00 -14.63
CA LEU A 345 7.89 -5.69 -15.84
C LEU A 345 8.60 -4.62 -16.69
N LEU A 346 8.99 -3.51 -16.08
CA LEU A 346 9.63 -2.39 -16.77
C LEU A 346 11.02 -2.77 -17.33
N GLN A 347 11.80 -3.55 -16.59
CA GLN A 347 13.07 -4.12 -17.08
C GLN A 347 12.91 -4.95 -18.35
N GLN A 348 11.78 -5.63 -18.48
CA GLN A 348 11.44 -6.44 -19.65
C GLN A 348 10.69 -5.66 -20.73
N GLN A 349 10.57 -4.33 -20.57
CA GLN A 349 9.82 -3.44 -21.46
C GLN A 349 8.33 -3.82 -21.58
N LEU A 350 7.77 -4.42 -20.54
CA LEU A 350 6.36 -4.78 -20.44
C LEU A 350 5.53 -3.66 -19.80
N THR A 351 4.22 -3.67 -20.02
CA THR A 351 3.27 -2.74 -19.40
C THR A 351 3.31 -2.88 -17.87
N PRO A 352 3.39 -1.78 -17.10
CA PRO A 352 3.20 -1.76 -15.65
C PRO A 352 1.85 -2.36 -15.21
N VAL A 353 1.75 -2.69 -13.93
CA VAL A 353 0.56 -3.33 -13.36
C VAL A 353 0.00 -2.52 -12.19
N ILE A 354 -1.32 -2.27 -12.23
CA ILE A 354 -2.11 -1.93 -11.04
C ILE A 354 -2.65 -3.26 -10.49
N MET A 355 -2.05 -3.76 -9.41
CA MET A 355 -2.42 -5.09 -8.90
C MET A 355 -3.85 -5.12 -8.38
N PRO A 356 -4.68 -6.12 -8.79
CA PRO A 356 -6.03 -6.24 -8.29
C PRO A 356 -6.08 -6.45 -6.78
N ASN A 357 -5.30 -7.42 -6.29
CA ASN A 357 -5.02 -7.62 -4.88
C ASN A 357 -3.62 -8.26 -4.72
N PRO A 358 -2.60 -7.52 -4.28
CA PRO A 358 -1.23 -8.02 -4.15
C PRO A 358 -1.07 -9.06 -3.02
N HIS A 359 -2.04 -9.22 -2.11
CA HIS A 359 -1.97 -10.28 -1.10
C HIS A 359 -2.14 -11.69 -1.69
N ARG A 360 -2.67 -11.79 -2.91
CA ARG A 360 -2.87 -13.05 -3.65
C ARG A 360 -1.56 -13.72 -4.08
N PHE A 361 -0.44 -12.99 -4.14
CA PHE A 361 0.88 -13.57 -4.47
C PHE A 361 1.29 -14.74 -3.56
N THR A 362 0.70 -14.91 -2.38
CA THR A 362 1.06 -16.02 -1.49
C THR A 362 0.35 -17.33 -1.85
N ALA A 363 -0.95 -17.29 -2.14
CA ALA A 363 -1.80 -18.49 -2.19
C ALA A 363 -2.71 -18.57 -3.42
N PHE A 364 -2.41 -17.79 -4.47
CA PHE A 364 -2.89 -18.05 -5.83
C PHE A 364 -1.83 -18.87 -6.57
N SER A 365 -2.25 -19.65 -7.56
CA SER A 365 -1.36 -20.39 -8.45
C SER A 365 -0.63 -19.46 -9.41
N ALA A 366 0.47 -19.92 -9.99
CA ALA A 366 1.23 -19.13 -10.96
C ALA A 366 0.37 -18.71 -12.17
N LYS A 367 -0.55 -19.58 -12.61
CA LYS A 367 -1.49 -19.31 -13.72
C LYS A 367 -2.53 -18.25 -13.36
N GLU A 368 -3.06 -18.29 -12.15
CA GLU A 368 -4.01 -17.27 -11.67
C GLU A 368 -3.30 -15.93 -11.52
N LEU A 369 -2.09 -15.90 -10.97
CA LEU A 369 -1.28 -14.68 -10.85
C LEU A 369 -0.93 -14.07 -12.21
N LEU A 370 -0.59 -14.89 -13.20
CA LEU A 370 -0.42 -14.43 -14.59
C LEU A 370 -1.68 -13.73 -15.11
N SER A 371 -2.85 -14.25 -14.79
CA SER A 371 -4.13 -13.68 -15.21
C SER A 371 -4.44 -12.38 -14.47
N GLU A 372 -4.17 -12.33 -13.16
CA GLU A 372 -4.28 -11.11 -12.33
C GLU A 372 -3.35 -10.00 -12.84
N MET A 373 -2.12 -10.34 -13.22
CA MET A 373 -1.18 -9.36 -13.76
C MET A 373 -1.64 -8.81 -15.11
N LYS A 374 -2.17 -9.64 -16.01
CA LYS A 374 -2.75 -9.16 -17.28
C LYS A 374 -3.94 -8.23 -17.06
N PHE A 375 -4.81 -8.58 -16.11
CA PHE A 375 -5.92 -7.70 -15.74
C PHE A 375 -5.39 -6.37 -15.17
N GLY A 376 -4.39 -6.42 -14.29
CA GLY A 376 -3.76 -5.22 -13.75
C GLY A 376 -3.02 -4.35 -14.79
N GLN A 377 -2.48 -4.95 -15.85
CA GLN A 377 -1.93 -4.22 -17.00
C GLN A 377 -3.05 -3.49 -17.76
N SER A 378 -4.20 -4.15 -17.95
CA SER A 378 -5.38 -3.52 -18.55
C SER A 378 -5.89 -2.35 -17.69
N LEU A 379 -5.88 -2.50 -16.37
CA LEU A 379 -6.20 -1.41 -15.43
C LEU A 379 -5.26 -0.22 -15.59
N PHE A 380 -3.95 -0.47 -15.71
CA PHE A 380 -2.95 0.56 -15.94
C PHE A 380 -3.22 1.35 -17.23
N GLU A 381 -3.50 0.65 -18.33
CA GLU A 381 -3.77 1.25 -19.64
C GLU A 381 -4.99 2.19 -19.63
N ASN A 382 -6.02 1.91 -18.82
CA ASN A 382 -7.17 2.82 -18.69
C ASN A 382 -6.81 4.21 -18.18
N TYR A 383 -5.69 4.34 -17.47
CA TYR A 383 -5.18 5.60 -16.94
C TYR A 383 -4.06 6.20 -17.79
N THR A 384 -3.68 5.57 -18.91
CA THR A 384 -2.75 6.16 -19.90
C THR A 384 -3.47 6.80 -21.09
N LEU A 385 -4.71 6.40 -21.35
CA LEU A 385 -5.54 6.95 -22.42
C LEU A 385 -6.20 8.26 -21.97
N THR A 386 -6.12 9.31 -22.78
CA THR A 386 -6.79 10.61 -22.56
C THR A 386 -8.33 10.53 -22.54
N GLN A 387 -8.89 9.34 -22.75
CA GLN A 387 -10.31 9.04 -22.56
C GLN A 387 -10.40 7.78 -21.70
N PHE A 388 -10.71 7.97 -20.42
CA PHE A 388 -11.09 6.88 -19.53
C PHE A 388 -12.22 6.08 -20.18
N LYS A 389 -11.95 4.84 -20.58
CA LYS A 389 -12.98 3.85 -20.87
C LYS A 389 -13.15 3.02 -19.60
N PRO A 390 -14.29 3.10 -18.89
CA PRO A 390 -14.55 2.14 -17.82
C PRO A 390 -14.47 0.73 -18.45
N VAL A 391 -13.65 -0.13 -17.87
CA VAL A 391 -13.66 -1.56 -18.23
C VAL A 391 -15.06 -2.05 -17.92
N SER A 392 -15.80 -2.48 -18.94
CA SER A 392 -17.07 -3.15 -18.68
C SER A 392 -16.79 -4.37 -17.81
N GLU A 393 -17.63 -4.66 -16.81
CA GLU A 393 -17.42 -5.81 -15.91
C GLU A 393 -17.15 -7.10 -16.71
N SER A 394 -17.69 -7.24 -17.92
CA SER A 394 -17.48 -8.38 -18.84
C SER A 394 -16.11 -8.48 -19.54
N GLU A 395 -15.38 -7.36 -19.68
CA GLU A 395 -14.11 -7.29 -20.41
C GLU A 395 -12.88 -7.38 -19.49
N GLY A 396 -13.07 -7.17 -18.18
CA GLY A 396 -12.00 -7.20 -17.17
C GLY A 396 -11.90 -8.49 -16.37
N ILE A 397 -12.86 -9.42 -16.48
CA ILE A 397 -12.81 -10.64 -15.66
C ILE A 397 -11.68 -11.55 -16.17
N PRO A 398 -10.69 -11.90 -15.33
CA PRO A 398 -9.64 -12.84 -15.68
C PRO A 398 -10.23 -14.10 -16.31
N SER A 399 -9.59 -14.68 -17.33
CA SER A 399 -10.20 -15.76 -18.14
C SER A 399 -10.65 -16.98 -17.34
N TYR A 400 -10.10 -17.24 -16.14
CA TYR A 400 -10.58 -18.31 -15.27
C TYR A 400 -12.03 -18.11 -14.79
N ALA A 401 -12.53 -16.88 -14.81
CA ALA A 401 -13.91 -16.53 -14.51
C ALA A 401 -14.88 -16.75 -15.68
N LYS A 402 -14.36 -16.98 -16.89
CA LYS A 402 -15.17 -17.30 -18.09
C LYS A 402 -15.35 -18.81 -18.29
N PHE A 403 -14.75 -19.64 -17.44
CA PHE A 403 -14.77 -21.11 -17.53
C PHE A 403 -15.40 -21.78 -16.28
N ILE A 404 -16.29 -21.08 -15.57
CA ILE A 404 -17.25 -21.71 -14.64
C ILE A 404 -18.58 -21.86 -15.36
#